data_AF-A0A183KRZ5-F1
#
_entry.id   AF-A0A183KRZ5-F1
#
_cell.length_a   1.000
_cell.length_b   1.000
_cell.length_c   1.000
_cell.angle_alpha   90.00
_cell.angle_beta   90.00
_cell.angle_gamma   90.00
#
_symmetry.space_group_name_H-M   'P 1'
#
loop_
_entity.id
_entity.type
_entity.pdbx_description
1 polymer ?
#
loop_
_entity_poly.entity_id
_entity_poly.type
_entity_poly.pdbx_seq_one_letter_code
_entity_poly.pdbx_strand_id
1 'polypeptide(L)'
;MSRALQLGKSYYQSNFNVNLKLPIAWCAPECIHDLLFTIHSDIWAYGITLWEIFTYGFTPWAGLTGRQILEMIDTPRFGRLDQPDACPDPIYDAVMRACWAHEPKARPTFAQLLGKLFFRGFVEFNLIFLFL
;
A
#
# COMPACT_ATOMS: atom_id res chain seq x y z
N MET A 1 -0.67 -21.66 6.24
CA MET A 1 -0.61 -22.70 5.19
C MET A 1 -1.24 -22.14 3.92
N SER A 2 -0.48 -21.41 3.10
CA SER A 2 -0.93 -20.87 1.81
C SER A 2 -0.71 -21.90 0.70
N ARG A 3 -1.78 -22.28 -0.01
CA ARG A 3 -1.68 -22.98 -1.30
C ARG A 3 -1.68 -21.91 -2.39
N ALA A 4 -0.54 -21.74 -3.07
CA ALA A 4 -0.43 -20.90 -4.25
C ALA A 4 -1.29 -21.51 -5.38
N LEU A 5 -2.14 -20.70 -6.01
CA LEU A 5 -2.82 -21.04 -7.26
C LEU A 5 -2.12 -20.32 -8.41
N GLN A 6 -1.93 -21.05 -9.50
CA GLN A 6 -1.10 -20.67 -10.64
C GLN A 6 -1.73 -19.54 -11.48
N LEU A 7 -0.87 -18.57 -11.79
CA LEU A 7 -0.81 -17.67 -12.95
C LEU A 7 -2.14 -17.32 -13.64
N GLY A 8 -2.65 -16.14 -13.33
CA GLY A 8 -3.73 -15.53 -14.10
C GLY A 8 -3.95 -14.07 -13.75
N LYS A 9 -4.42 -13.77 -12.53
CA LYS A 9 -4.77 -12.40 -12.10
C LYS A 9 -4.66 -12.14 -10.58
N SER A 10 -4.43 -13.18 -9.76
CA SER A 10 -4.46 -13.07 -8.29
C SER A 10 -3.46 -14.04 -7.66
N TYR A 11 -2.58 -13.56 -6.77
CA TYR A 11 -1.60 -14.43 -6.09
C TYR A 11 -2.26 -15.25 -4.98
N TYR A 12 -3.29 -14.68 -4.35
CA TYR A 12 -4.09 -15.30 -3.31
C TYR A 12 -5.51 -14.72 -3.35
N GLN A 13 -6.49 -15.59 -3.16
CA GLN A 13 -7.87 -15.20 -2.91
C GLN A 13 -8.37 -16.09 -1.78
N SER A 14 -8.70 -15.50 -0.63
CA SER A 14 -9.24 -16.25 0.51
C SER A 14 -10.75 -16.32 0.45
N ASN A 15 -11.31 -17.49 0.78
CA ASN A 15 -12.70 -17.57 1.19
C ASN A 15 -12.87 -16.86 2.54
N PHE A 16 -14.02 -16.20 2.72
CA PHE A 16 -14.35 -15.52 3.97
C PHE A 16 -14.22 -16.50 5.16
N ASN A 17 -13.33 -16.17 6.10
CA ASN A 17 -13.12 -16.94 7.33
C ASN A 17 -13.33 -16.00 8.49
N VAL A 18 -14.20 -16.38 9.44
CA VAL A 18 -14.52 -15.58 10.63
C VAL A 18 -13.31 -15.26 11.52
N ASN A 19 -12.18 -15.95 11.36
CA ASN A 19 -10.91 -15.68 12.04
C ASN A 19 -9.89 -14.90 11.20
N LEU A 20 -10.25 -14.48 9.97
CA LEU A 20 -9.34 -13.71 9.12
C LEU A 20 -9.18 -12.30 9.69
N LYS A 21 -7.99 -12.00 10.22
CA LYS A 21 -7.60 -10.66 10.67
C LYS A 21 -6.75 -10.01 9.59
N LEU A 22 -7.28 -9.00 8.91
CA LEU A 22 -6.55 -8.22 7.92
C LEU A 22 -5.95 -6.96 8.55
N PRO A 23 -4.72 -6.56 8.16
CA PRO A 23 -4.15 -5.28 8.52
C PRO A 23 -4.76 -4.16 7.67
N ILE A 24 -6.02 -3.80 7.96
CA ILE A 24 -6.86 -2.93 7.10
C ILE A 24 -6.17 -1.63 6.68
N ALA A 25 -5.35 -1.02 7.55
CA ALA A 25 -4.66 0.23 7.24
C ALA A 25 -3.65 0.15 6.07
N TRP A 26 -3.17 -1.06 5.73
CA TRP A 26 -2.27 -1.31 4.60
C TRP A 26 -2.98 -1.93 3.39
N CYS A 27 -4.22 -2.39 3.55
CA CYS A 27 -4.94 -3.07 2.49
C CYS A 27 -5.44 -2.10 1.42
N ALA A 28 -5.30 -2.50 0.16
CA ALA A 28 -5.97 -1.83 -0.95
C ALA A 28 -7.50 -2.07 -0.88
N PRO A 29 -8.33 -1.21 -1.49
CA PRO A 29 -9.78 -1.36 -1.47
C PRO A 29 -10.25 -2.74 -1.93
N GLU A 30 -9.67 -3.29 -2.99
CA GLU A 30 -10.02 -4.63 -3.52
C GLU A 30 -9.64 -5.78 -2.56
N CYS A 31 -8.64 -5.59 -1.70
CA CYS A 31 -8.29 -6.58 -0.68
C CYS A 31 -9.33 -6.61 0.44
N ILE A 32 -9.92 -5.46 0.76
CA ILE A 32 -10.89 -5.34 1.86
C ILE A 32 -12.26 -5.85 1.39
N HIS A 33 -12.66 -5.52 0.16
CA HIS A 33 -13.95 -5.93 -0.41
C HIS A 33 -13.98 -7.39 -0.86
N ASP A 34 -13.02 -7.77 -1.69
CA ASP A 34 -13.09 -9.00 -2.47
C ASP A 34 -12.12 -10.08 -1.98
N LEU A 35 -11.34 -9.76 -0.93
CA LEU A 35 -10.22 -10.58 -0.46
C LEU A 35 -9.28 -10.95 -1.62
N LEU A 36 -9.12 -10.01 -2.56
CA LEU A 36 -8.35 -10.16 -3.78
C LEU A 36 -6.95 -9.60 -3.56
N PHE A 37 -5.95 -10.48 -3.54
CA PHE A 37 -4.58 -10.08 -3.32
C PHE A 37 -3.74 -10.30 -4.59
N THR A 38 -3.08 -9.24 -5.04
CA THR A 38 -2.35 -9.15 -6.30
C THR A 38 -1.05 -8.36 -6.11
N ILE A 39 -0.18 -8.38 -7.12
CA ILE A 39 0.99 -7.50 -7.09
C ILE A 39 0.60 -6.01 -6.96
N HIS A 40 -0.56 -5.61 -7.50
CA HIS A 40 -1.06 -4.23 -7.41
C HIS A 40 -1.53 -3.87 -6.01
N SER A 41 -2.06 -4.83 -5.23
CA SER A 41 -2.37 -4.57 -3.82
C SER A 41 -1.11 -4.44 -2.99
N ASP A 42 -0.05 -5.19 -3.32
CA ASP A 42 1.25 -5.05 -2.65
C ASP A 42 1.87 -3.67 -2.93
N ILE A 43 1.69 -3.14 -4.14
CA ILE A 43 2.11 -1.78 -4.50
C ILE A 43 1.38 -0.73 -3.65
N TRP A 44 0.08 -0.90 -3.38
CA TRP A 44 -0.65 -0.02 -2.47
C TRP A 44 -0.05 -0.06 -1.06
N ALA A 45 0.14 -1.26 -0.52
CA ALA A 45 0.72 -1.47 0.81
C ALA A 45 2.12 -0.86 0.90
N TYR A 46 2.93 -0.99 -0.15
CA TYR A 46 4.24 -0.36 -0.26
C TYR A 46 4.17 1.18 -0.15
N GLY A 47 3.16 1.82 -0.74
CA GLY A 47 2.92 3.26 -0.56
C GLY A 47 2.67 3.64 0.90
N ILE A 48 1.89 2.83 1.63
CA ILE A 48 1.66 3.03 3.07
C ILE A 48 2.97 2.84 3.86
N THR A 49 3.75 1.81 3.56
CA THR A 49 5.06 1.58 4.19
C THR A 49 6.02 2.74 3.95
N LEU A 50 6.06 3.31 2.74
CA LEU A 50 6.85 4.51 2.48
C LEU A 50 6.37 5.67 3.36
N TRP A 51 5.06 5.89 3.48
CA TRP A 51 4.52 6.93 4.36
C TRP A 51 4.95 6.73 5.82
N GLU A 52 4.94 5.49 6.32
CA GLU A 52 5.44 5.18 7.67
C GLU A 52 6.93 5.50 7.83
N ILE A 53 7.75 5.20 6.82
CA ILE A 53 9.19 5.51 6.84
C ILE A 53 9.39 7.02 6.99
N PHE A 54 8.67 7.83 6.21
CA PHE A 54 8.83 9.29 6.24
C PHE A 54 8.15 9.98 7.43
N THR A 55 7.22 9.31 8.10
CA THR A 55 6.66 9.79 9.38
C THR A 55 7.41 9.23 10.59
N TYR A 56 8.50 8.50 10.38
CA TYR A 56 9.27 7.84 11.45
C TYR A 56 8.42 6.87 12.29
N GLY A 57 7.52 6.13 11.64
CA GLY A 57 6.73 5.07 12.24
C GLY A 57 5.40 5.52 12.85
N PHE A 58 4.82 6.63 12.38
CA PHE A 58 3.47 6.98 12.81
C PHE A 58 2.46 5.93 12.34
N THR A 59 1.38 5.79 13.09
CA THR A 59 0.31 4.86 12.72
C THR A 59 -0.49 5.42 11.54
N PRO A 60 -0.55 4.71 10.39
CA PRO A 60 -1.36 5.14 9.26
C PRO A 60 -2.84 5.16 9.67
N TRP A 61 -3.56 6.21 9.25
CA TRP A 61 -4.99 6.40 9.55
C TRP A 61 -5.32 6.43 11.05
N ALA A 62 -4.41 6.97 11.87
CA ALA A 62 -4.56 7.01 13.32
C ALA A 62 -5.95 7.49 13.77
N GLY A 63 -6.57 6.75 14.70
CA GLY A 63 -7.89 7.05 15.24
C GLY A 63 -9.08 6.57 14.39
N LEU A 64 -8.85 6.03 13.19
CA LEU A 64 -9.90 5.45 12.36
C LEU A 64 -10.04 3.93 12.59
N THR A 65 -11.29 3.45 12.60
CA THR A 65 -11.62 2.03 12.54
C THR A 65 -11.43 1.48 11.13
N GLY A 66 -11.28 0.16 10.97
CA GLY A 66 -11.13 -0.44 9.64
C GLY A 66 -12.26 -0.08 8.66
N ARG A 67 -13.50 0.04 9.15
CA ARG A 67 -14.63 0.51 8.32
C ARG A 67 -14.45 1.95 7.87
N GLN A 68 -14.04 2.84 8.77
CA GLN A 68 -13.79 4.26 8.45
C GLN A 68 -12.62 4.43 7.48
N ILE A 69 -11.59 3.59 7.59
CA ILE A 69 -10.46 3.57 6.64
C ILE A 69 -10.97 3.21 5.24
N LEU A 70 -11.71 2.11 5.10
CA LEU A 70 -12.29 1.70 3.82
C LEU A 70 -13.15 2.81 3.22
N GLU A 71 -14.03 3.37 4.05
CA GLU A 71 -14.87 4.49 3.71
C GLU A 71 -14.10 5.72 3.24
N MET A 72 -12.91 5.99 3.79
CA MET A 72 -12.04 7.11 3.41
C MET A 72 -11.35 6.86 2.07
N ILE A 73 -10.77 5.67 1.87
CA ILE A 73 -9.91 5.37 0.71
C ILE A 73 -10.69 5.01 -0.56
N ASP A 74 -11.93 4.56 -0.40
CA ASP A 74 -12.80 4.08 -1.46
C ASP A 74 -13.77 5.16 -1.97
N THR A 75 -14.54 4.82 -2.99
CA THR A 75 -15.62 5.64 -3.54
C THR A 75 -16.62 6.02 -2.45
N PRO A 76 -17.05 7.29 -2.33
CA PRO A 76 -16.77 8.42 -3.22
C PRO A 76 -15.61 9.32 -2.79
N ARG A 77 -14.94 9.04 -1.67
CA ARG A 77 -13.99 9.97 -1.04
C ARG A 77 -12.62 9.97 -1.69
N PHE A 78 -12.09 8.79 -2.01
CA PHE A 78 -10.74 8.63 -2.57
C PHE A 78 -9.64 9.32 -1.73
N GLY A 79 -9.83 9.42 -0.41
CA GLY A 79 -8.89 10.04 0.51
C GLY A 79 -7.57 9.27 0.57
N ARG A 80 -6.47 9.99 0.73
CA ARG A 80 -5.10 9.46 0.83
C ARG A 80 -4.43 10.03 2.08
N LEU A 81 -3.38 9.36 2.55
CA LEU A 81 -2.58 9.90 3.65
C LEU A 81 -1.90 11.18 3.16
N ASP A 82 -1.87 12.19 4.03
CA ASP A 82 -1.21 13.46 3.75
C ASP A 82 0.30 13.27 3.60
N GLN A 83 0.94 14.19 2.91
CA GLN A 83 2.40 14.17 2.75
C GLN A 83 3.09 14.34 4.11
N PRO A 84 4.01 13.44 4.50
CA PRO A 84 4.82 13.63 5.69
C PRO A 84 5.77 14.83 5.55
N ASP A 85 6.01 15.57 6.64
CA ASP A 85 6.90 16.75 6.63
C ASP A 85 8.32 16.45 6.14
N ALA A 86 8.84 15.26 6.46
CA ALA A 86 10.18 14.82 6.05
C ALA A 86 10.22 14.22 4.64
N CYS A 87 9.07 14.12 3.94
CA CYS A 87 8.98 13.54 2.61
C CYS A 87 9.16 14.60 1.52
N PRO A 88 10.16 14.48 0.63
CA PRO A 88 10.28 15.35 -0.53
C PRO A 88 9.06 15.22 -1.47
N ASP A 89 8.57 16.35 -1.98
CA ASP A 89 7.43 16.40 -2.92
C ASP A 89 7.54 15.41 -4.08
N PRO A 90 8.71 15.25 -4.74
CA PRO A 90 8.81 14.31 -5.86
C PRO A 90 8.61 12.85 -5.46
N ILE A 91 8.88 12.49 -4.21
CA ILE A 91 8.67 11.13 -3.69
C ILE A 91 7.19 10.95 -3.35
N TYR A 92 6.59 11.89 -2.64
CA TYR A 92 5.15 11.83 -2.34
C TYR A 92 4.31 11.78 -3.63
N ASP A 93 4.54 12.72 -4.55
CA ASP A 93 3.72 12.88 -5.74
C ASP A 93 3.95 11.78 -6.78
N ALA A 94 5.20 11.44 -7.08
CA ALA A 94 5.51 10.52 -8.17
C ALA A 94 5.56 9.04 -7.76
N VAL A 95 5.65 8.76 -6.45
CA VAL A 95 5.79 7.41 -5.89
C VAL A 95 4.58 7.08 -5.01
N MET A 96 4.41 7.74 -3.87
CA MET A 96 3.36 7.37 -2.91
C MET A 96 1.94 7.53 -3.49
N ARG A 97 1.61 8.71 -4.05
CA ARG A 97 0.29 8.92 -4.67
C ARG A 97 0.03 8.00 -5.85
N ALA A 98 1.07 7.65 -6.61
CA ALA A 98 0.96 6.71 -7.72
C ALA A 98 0.65 5.28 -7.23
N CYS A 99 1.26 4.85 -6.12
CA CYS A 99 0.93 3.57 -5.47
C CYS A 99 -0.53 3.49 -5.04
N TRP A 100 -1.12 4.63 -4.65
CA TRP A 100 -2.51 4.70 -4.19
C TRP A 100 -3.51 5.05 -5.29
N ALA A 101 -3.20 4.77 -6.56
CA ALA A 101 -4.21 4.82 -7.61
C ALA A 101 -5.35 3.85 -7.29
N HIS A 102 -6.60 4.32 -7.42
CA HIS A 102 -7.76 3.51 -7.05
C HIS A 102 -7.87 2.25 -7.93
N GLU A 103 -7.82 2.43 -9.26
CA GLU A 103 -7.75 1.32 -10.22
C GLU A 103 -6.42 0.55 -10.06
N PRO A 104 -6.43 -0.76 -9.75
CA PRO A 104 -5.21 -1.53 -9.51
C PRO A 104 -4.22 -1.48 -10.68
N LYS A 105 -4.71 -1.54 -11.92
CA LYS A 105 -3.85 -1.52 -13.11
C LYS A 105 -3.21 -0.17 -13.41
N ALA A 106 -3.75 0.91 -12.84
CA ALA A 106 -3.14 2.23 -12.96
C ALA A 106 -1.95 2.42 -12.00
N ARG A 107 -1.78 1.51 -11.03
CA ARG A 107 -0.64 1.52 -10.10
C ARG A 107 0.64 1.11 -10.84
N PRO A 108 1.78 1.78 -10.57
CA PRO A 108 3.05 1.48 -11.22
C PRO A 108 3.60 0.12 -10.79
N THR A 109 4.44 -0.50 -11.61
CA THR A 109 5.14 -1.73 -11.21
C THR A 109 6.31 -1.41 -10.27
N PHE A 110 6.75 -2.40 -9.48
CA PHE A 110 7.95 -2.24 -8.65
C PHE A 110 9.18 -1.80 -9.45
N ALA A 111 9.35 -2.29 -10.68
CA ALA A 111 10.44 -1.86 -11.57
C ALA A 111 10.36 -0.35 -11.90
N GLN A 112 9.15 0.16 -12.15
CA GLN A 112 8.93 1.59 -12.39
C GLN A 112 9.17 2.43 -11.12
N LEU A 113 8.76 1.93 -9.95
CA LEU A 113 9.02 2.58 -8.67
C LEU A 113 10.51 2.67 -8.36
N LEU A 114 11.24 1.57 -8.60
CA LEU A 114 12.69 1.48 -8.42
C LEU A 114 13.41 2.55 -9.25
N GLY A 115 13.06 2.66 -10.53
CA GLY A 115 13.62 3.70 -11.41
C GLY A 115 13.38 5.13 -10.91
N LYS A 116 12.21 5.40 -10.30
CA LYS A 116 11.88 6.72 -9.75
C LYS A 116 12.66 7.05 -8.47
N LEU A 117 12.96 6.06 -7.64
CA LEU A 117 13.69 6.22 -6.39
C LEU A 117 15.22 6.30 -6.61
N PHE A 118 15.76 5.51 -7.53
CA PHE A 118 17.21 5.51 -7.83
C PHE A 118 17.69 6.82 -8.48
N PHE A 119 16.89 7.43 -9.36
CA PHE A 119 17.24 8.72 -9.96
C PHE A 119 17.28 9.87 -8.94
N ARG A 120 16.81 9.66 -7.71
CA ARG A 120 16.59 10.71 -6.70
C ARG A 120 17.27 10.45 -5.35
N GLY A 121 18.24 9.53 -5.29
CA GLY A 121 19.18 9.43 -4.15
C GLY A 121 18.67 8.70 -2.89
N PHE A 122 17.65 7.85 -2.98
CA PHE A 122 16.98 7.25 -1.81
C PHE A 122 17.70 6.02 -1.18
N VAL A 123 19.00 5.81 -1.44
CA VAL A 123 19.65 4.50 -1.18
C VAL A 123 20.09 4.31 0.29
N GLU A 124 20.15 5.35 1.13
CA GLU A 124 20.67 5.20 2.50
C GLU A 124 19.67 4.65 3.55
N PHE A 125 18.37 4.63 3.29
CA PHE A 125 17.36 4.24 4.30
C PHE A 125 17.08 2.73 4.39
N ASN A 126 17.69 1.89 3.55
CA ASN A 126 17.34 0.46 3.41
C ASN A 126 17.90 -0.48 4.49
N LEU A 127 18.61 0.00 5.51
CA LEU A 127 19.31 -0.89 6.46
C LEU A 127 18.62 -1.14 7.80
N ILE A 128 17.43 -0.58 8.10
CA ILE A 128 16.86 -0.67 9.46
C ILE A 128 15.63 -1.59 9.61
N PHE A 129 14.89 -1.96 8.56
CA PHE A 129 13.59 -2.64 8.75
C PHE A 129 13.44 -4.03 8.12
N LEU A 130 14.54 -4.74 7.86
CA LEU A 130 14.51 -6.12 7.32
C LEU A 130 14.21 -7.23 8.35
N PHE A 131 13.67 -6.91 9.52
CA PHE A 131 13.15 -7.91 10.46
C PHE A 131 11.76 -7.54 10.97
N LEU A 132 10.76 -7.82 10.14
CA LEU A 132 9.47 -8.36 10.57
C LEU A 132 9.35 -9.78 10.03
#